data_AF-H3G7P6-F1
#
_entry.id   AF-H3G7P6-F1
#
_cell.length_a   1.000
_cell.length_b   1.000
_cell.length_c   1.000
_cell.angle_alpha   90.00
_cell.angle_beta   90.00
_cell.angle_gamma   90.00
#
_symmetry.space_group_name_H-M   'P 1'
#
loop_
_entity.id
_entity.type
_entity.pdbx_description
1 polymer ?
#
loop_
_entity_poly.entity_id
_entity_poly.type
_entity_poly.pdbx_seq_one_letter_code
_entity_poly.pdbx_strand_id
1 'polypeptide(L)'
;TILNWSFPRKDISRKDQAFQLALCLRDEVADLETAKCVVIQVDEPALREGMPLKPAKKDEYLNWAVDAFRLSTAVAKNETSIHTHMCYCEFSDCMHAIDAIDADVNSIENARSDDETIRSFKAIGYKRDLGPGTYDIHSPVVPPKEEIVNKLKSFLNLLPAEQVVVNPDCGLKTRKWPETIAALRNMVDATLEVRASL
;
A
#
# COMPACT_ATOMS: atom_id res chain seq x y z
N THR A 1 5.56 10.84 3.53
CA THR A 1 6.46 10.81 2.36
C THR A 1 6.94 12.21 1.99
N ILE A 2 6.03 13.19 1.94
CA ILE A 2 6.35 14.61 1.70
C ILE A 2 7.58 15.09 2.48
N LEU A 3 7.67 14.77 3.78
CA LEU A 3 8.80 15.15 4.63
C LEU A 3 10.13 14.49 4.24
N ASN A 4 10.13 13.22 3.81
CA ASN A 4 11.35 12.47 3.47
C ASN A 4 11.91 12.90 2.12
N TRP A 5 11.04 13.26 1.16
CA TRP A 5 11.44 13.72 -0.17
C TRP A 5 11.54 15.24 -0.31
N SER A 6 11.58 15.94 0.83
CA SER A 6 11.83 17.38 0.91
C SER A 6 13.14 17.66 1.66
N PHE A 7 13.61 18.91 1.60
CA PHE A 7 14.61 19.40 2.54
C PHE A 7 13.91 19.91 3.81
N PRO A 8 13.89 19.14 4.91
CA PRO A 8 13.16 19.53 6.11
C PRO A 8 13.82 20.72 6.79
N ARG A 9 13.02 21.45 7.55
CA ARG A 9 13.49 22.47 8.46
C ARG A 9 14.36 21.87 9.55
N LYS A 10 15.36 22.64 10.00
CA LYS A 10 16.32 22.23 11.05
C LYS A 10 16.00 22.83 12.42
N ASP A 11 15.10 23.80 12.48
CA ASP A 11 14.73 24.53 13.70
C ASP A 11 13.64 23.83 14.52
N ILE A 12 12.91 22.89 13.93
CA ILE A 12 11.92 22.03 14.62
C ILE A 12 12.15 20.57 14.27
N SER A 13 11.66 19.65 15.12
CA SER A 13 11.89 18.23 14.92
C SER A 13 11.18 17.71 13.65
N ARG A 14 11.68 16.58 13.09
CA ARG A 14 10.99 15.90 11.99
C ARG A 14 9.59 15.44 12.40
N LYS A 15 9.43 15.02 13.66
CA LYS A 15 8.14 14.65 14.23
C LYS A 15 7.16 15.83 14.15
N ASP A 16 7.52 17.00 14.67
CA ASP A 16 6.62 18.17 14.64
C ASP A 16 6.22 18.57 13.22
N GLN A 17 7.18 18.50 12.27
CA GLN A 17 6.92 18.73 10.85
C GLN A 17 5.96 17.69 10.26
N ALA A 18 6.13 16.41 10.60
CA ALA A 18 5.25 15.33 10.14
C ALA A 18 3.82 15.52 10.65
N PHE A 19 3.65 15.91 11.92
CA PHE A 19 2.32 16.18 12.50
C PHE A 19 1.66 17.41 11.87
N GLN A 20 2.43 18.47 11.57
CA GLN A 20 1.91 19.63 10.84
C GLN A 20 1.43 19.25 9.44
N LEU A 21 2.22 18.46 8.69
CA LEU A 21 1.82 17.95 7.38
C LEU A 21 0.59 17.05 7.48
N ALA A 22 0.51 16.20 8.51
CA ALA A 22 -0.63 15.32 8.74
C ALA A 22 -1.92 16.10 8.99
N LEU A 23 -1.88 17.22 9.71
CA LEU A 23 -3.04 18.10 9.90
C LEU A 23 -3.51 18.71 8.56
N CYS A 24 -2.58 19.14 7.70
CA CYS A 24 -2.97 19.63 6.38
C CYS A 24 -3.61 18.53 5.52
N LEU A 25 -3.07 17.31 5.55
CA LEU A 25 -3.63 16.16 4.82
C LEU A 25 -4.98 15.72 5.40
N ARG A 26 -5.17 15.87 6.71
CA ARG A 26 -6.46 15.61 7.37
C ARG A 26 -7.56 16.49 6.81
N ASP A 27 -7.28 17.77 6.58
CA ASP A 27 -8.27 18.68 5.98
C ASP A 27 -8.62 18.22 4.54
N GLU A 28 -7.63 17.79 3.75
CA GLU A 28 -7.85 17.25 2.40
C GLU A 28 -8.70 15.96 2.42
N VAL A 29 -8.46 15.04 3.37
CA VAL A 29 -9.27 13.83 3.55
C VAL A 29 -10.73 14.20 3.85
N ALA A 30 -10.96 15.20 4.71
CA ALA A 30 -12.31 15.68 5.02
C ALA A 30 -13.00 16.35 3.81
N ASP A 31 -12.24 17.11 3.01
CA ASP A 31 -12.75 17.75 1.80
C ASP A 31 -13.11 16.71 0.72
N LEU A 32 -12.28 15.68 0.52
CA LEU A 32 -12.57 14.56 -0.38
C LEU A 32 -13.83 13.80 0.04
N GLU A 33 -13.99 13.53 1.34
CA GLU A 33 -15.19 12.89 1.86
C GLU A 33 -16.43 13.78 1.68
N THR A 34 -16.30 15.09 1.88
CA THR A 34 -17.37 16.07 1.61
C THR A 34 -17.74 16.11 0.12
N ALA A 35 -16.76 15.91 -0.76
CA ALA A 35 -16.94 15.72 -2.20
C ALA A 35 -17.49 14.34 -2.58
N LYS A 36 -17.84 13.50 -1.59
CA LYS A 36 -18.42 12.14 -1.72
C LYS A 36 -17.45 11.08 -2.20
N CYS A 37 -16.15 11.27 -2.04
CA CYS A 37 -15.18 10.19 -2.19
C CYS A 37 -15.37 9.17 -1.05
N VAL A 38 -15.74 7.94 -1.41
CA VAL A 38 -15.95 6.83 -0.46
C VAL A 38 -14.72 5.94 -0.30
N VAL A 39 -13.71 6.13 -1.15
CA VAL A 39 -12.40 5.50 -1.07
C VAL A 39 -11.35 6.60 -1.19
N ILE A 40 -10.45 6.70 -0.22
CA ILE A 40 -9.37 7.68 -0.19
C ILE A 40 -8.06 6.92 0.02
N GLN A 41 -7.12 7.11 -0.90
CA GLN A 41 -5.81 6.47 -0.82
C GLN A 41 -4.73 7.47 -0.40
N VAL A 42 -3.98 7.13 0.65
CA VAL A 42 -2.84 7.90 1.15
C VAL A 42 -1.58 7.05 0.99
N ASP A 43 -0.73 7.42 0.04
CA ASP A 43 0.48 6.65 -0.28
C ASP A 43 1.66 7.03 0.62
N GLU A 44 2.33 6.02 1.17
CA GLU A 44 3.48 6.24 2.05
C GLU A 44 4.72 5.42 1.61
N PRO A 45 5.20 5.63 0.36
CA PRO A 45 6.31 4.88 -0.21
C PRO A 45 7.64 5.16 0.47
N ALA A 46 7.79 6.25 1.24
CA ALA A 46 9.05 6.61 1.87
C ALA A 46 9.13 6.25 3.37
N LEU A 47 8.21 5.44 3.90
CA LEU A 47 8.22 5.07 5.32
C LEU A 47 9.54 4.40 5.71
N ARG A 48 9.97 3.39 4.94
CA ARG A 48 11.20 2.64 5.21
C ARG A 48 12.45 3.46 4.89
N GLU A 49 12.43 4.28 3.84
CA GLU A 49 13.54 5.19 3.48
C GLU A 49 13.94 6.15 4.60
N GLY A 50 12.97 6.68 5.34
CA GLY A 50 13.25 7.59 6.46
C GLY A 50 13.72 6.89 7.74
N MET A 51 13.72 5.56 7.77
CA MET A 51 14.02 4.78 8.97
C MET A 51 15.49 4.94 9.39
N PRO A 52 15.77 5.25 10.68
CA PRO A 52 17.14 5.37 11.16
C PRO A 52 17.95 4.09 11.01
N LEU A 53 19.24 4.24 10.64
CA LEU A 53 20.19 3.12 10.57
C LEU A 53 20.45 2.47 11.94
N LYS A 54 20.34 3.24 13.02
CA LYS A 54 20.56 2.76 14.39
C LYS A 54 19.30 2.01 14.87
N PRO A 55 19.37 0.70 15.19
CA PRO A 55 18.20 -0.08 15.61
C PRO A 55 17.44 0.57 16.77
N ALA A 56 18.16 1.08 17.78
CA ALA A 56 17.57 1.72 18.96
C ALA A 56 16.74 2.98 18.67
N LYS A 57 16.78 3.53 17.44
CA LYS A 57 15.99 4.70 17.02
C LYS A 57 14.86 4.35 16.06
N LYS A 58 14.77 3.10 15.59
CA LYS A 58 13.76 2.67 14.63
C LYS A 58 12.36 2.77 15.21
N ASP A 59 12.15 2.28 16.42
CA ASP A 59 10.83 2.25 17.06
C ASP A 59 10.27 3.66 17.29
N GLU A 60 11.12 4.58 17.78
CA GLU A 60 10.70 5.98 17.94
C GLU A 60 10.25 6.60 16.61
N TYR A 61 11.02 6.36 15.54
CA TYR A 61 10.69 6.82 14.19
C TYR A 61 9.37 6.24 13.69
N LEU A 62 9.22 4.92 13.76
CA LEU A 62 8.04 4.22 13.27
C LEU A 62 6.79 4.65 14.03
N ASN A 63 6.89 4.82 15.36
CA ASN A 63 5.76 5.27 16.19
C ASN A 63 5.22 6.62 15.73
N TRP A 64 6.07 7.65 15.62
CA TRP A 64 5.57 8.97 15.22
C TRP A 64 5.18 9.04 13.75
N ALA A 65 5.80 8.24 12.88
CA ALA A 65 5.44 8.18 11.46
C ALA A 65 4.04 7.55 11.27
N VAL A 66 3.75 6.47 12.00
CA VAL A 66 2.42 5.84 12.06
C VAL A 66 1.40 6.81 12.66
N ASP A 67 1.71 7.45 13.78
CA ASP A 67 0.79 8.42 14.41
C ASP A 67 0.47 9.59 13.47
N ALA A 68 1.45 10.07 12.70
CA ALA A 68 1.23 11.12 11.70
C ALA A 68 0.32 10.62 10.56
N PHE A 69 0.51 9.40 10.06
CA PHE A 69 -0.41 8.81 9.08
C PHE A 69 -1.84 8.73 9.63
N ARG A 70 -2.01 8.15 10.82
CA ARG A 70 -3.32 8.02 11.47
C ARG A 70 -3.97 9.38 11.71
N LEU A 71 -3.19 10.39 12.11
CA LEU A 71 -3.72 11.74 12.30
C LEU A 71 -4.32 12.31 11.00
N SER A 72 -3.69 12.00 9.86
CA SER A 72 -4.16 12.44 8.53
C SER A 72 -5.44 11.74 8.08
N THR A 73 -5.67 10.49 8.49
CA THR A 73 -6.82 9.68 8.01
C THR A 73 -7.94 9.56 9.04
N ALA A 74 -7.69 9.78 10.34
CA ALA A 74 -8.65 9.58 11.43
C ALA A 74 -9.86 10.52 11.44
N VAL A 75 -9.99 11.43 10.47
CA VAL A 75 -11.21 12.23 10.26
C VAL A 75 -12.25 11.50 9.42
N ALA A 76 -11.83 10.50 8.64
CA ALA A 76 -12.71 9.71 7.79
C ALA A 76 -13.75 8.96 8.64
N LYS A 77 -14.98 8.90 8.13
CA LYS A 77 -16.05 8.11 8.75
C LYS A 77 -15.81 6.62 8.52
N ASN A 78 -16.48 5.78 9.31
CA ASN A 78 -16.37 4.32 9.21
C ASN A 78 -16.80 3.77 7.83
N GLU A 79 -17.65 4.50 7.10
CA GLU A 79 -18.10 4.10 5.76
C GLU A 79 -17.09 4.47 4.66
N THR A 80 -16.09 5.30 4.96
CA THR A 80 -15.06 5.73 4.02
C THR A 80 -13.86 4.80 4.13
N SER A 81 -13.53 4.09 3.05
CA SER A 81 -12.39 3.17 3.02
C SER A 81 -11.07 3.92 2.84
N ILE A 82 -10.14 3.74 3.76
CA ILE A 82 -8.79 4.28 3.70
C ILE A 82 -7.85 3.22 3.12
N HIS A 83 -7.27 3.55 1.97
CA HIS A 83 -6.27 2.73 1.31
C HIS A 83 -4.88 3.31 1.55
N THR A 84 -3.86 2.46 1.58
CA THR A 84 -2.46 2.86 1.53
C THR A 84 -1.71 2.05 0.48
N HIS A 85 -0.73 2.68 -0.15
CA HIS A 85 0.24 2.00 -1.00
C HIS A 85 1.66 2.13 -0.44
N MET A 86 2.41 1.04 -0.48
CA MET A 86 3.81 0.98 -0.04
C MET A 86 4.68 0.31 -1.10
N CYS A 87 5.63 1.05 -1.66
CA CYS A 87 6.53 0.61 -2.73
C CYS A 87 7.73 -0.23 -2.23
N TYR A 88 7.49 -1.28 -1.44
CA TYR A 88 8.56 -2.18 -1.01
C TYR A 88 8.14 -3.65 -1.11
N CYS A 89 9.14 -4.51 -1.32
CA CYS A 89 9.00 -5.97 -1.37
C CYS A 89 9.50 -6.69 -0.11
N GLU A 90 10.07 -5.95 0.86
CA GLU A 90 10.56 -6.51 2.12
C GLU A 90 10.22 -5.57 3.28
N PHE A 91 9.39 -6.05 4.20
CA PHE A 91 8.88 -5.29 5.33
C PHE A 91 9.18 -5.92 6.69
N SER A 92 10.02 -6.96 6.73
CA SER A 92 10.26 -7.76 7.94
C SER A 92 10.69 -6.92 9.15
N ASP A 93 11.38 -5.81 8.94
CA ASP A 93 11.82 -4.90 10.01
C ASP A 93 10.85 -3.77 10.37
N CYS A 94 9.68 -3.69 9.72
CA CYS A 94 8.64 -2.70 10.01
C CYS A 94 7.19 -3.23 9.98
N MET A 95 6.97 -4.55 9.92
CA MET A 95 5.63 -5.17 9.87
C MET A 95 4.65 -4.65 10.95
N HIS A 96 5.11 -4.50 12.20
CA HIS A 96 4.28 -3.98 13.28
C HIS A 96 3.82 -2.54 13.04
N ALA A 97 4.66 -1.71 12.42
CA ALA A 97 4.29 -0.34 12.07
C ALA A 97 3.23 -0.34 10.96
N ILE A 98 3.35 -1.24 9.99
CA ILE A 98 2.37 -1.37 8.90
C ILE A 98 1.01 -1.83 9.41
N ASP A 99 0.97 -2.77 10.35
CA ASP A 99 -0.29 -3.14 11.00
C ASP A 99 -0.88 -1.98 11.80
N ALA A 100 -0.03 -1.23 12.50
CA ALA A 100 -0.44 -0.06 13.29
C ALA A 100 -0.90 1.15 12.44
N ILE A 101 -0.63 1.18 11.13
CA ILE A 101 -1.15 2.22 10.21
C ILE A 101 -2.68 2.23 10.19
N ASP A 102 -3.33 1.10 10.47
CA ASP A 102 -4.78 1.04 10.64
C ASP A 102 -5.56 1.34 9.34
N ALA A 103 -4.94 1.14 8.16
CA ALA A 103 -5.58 1.30 6.85
C ALA A 103 -6.45 0.08 6.51
N ASP A 104 -7.61 0.30 5.88
CA ASP A 104 -8.57 -0.74 5.52
C ASP A 104 -8.02 -1.67 4.44
N VAL A 105 -7.35 -1.10 3.43
CA VAL A 105 -6.69 -1.85 2.35
C VAL A 105 -5.24 -1.41 2.21
N ASN A 106 -4.31 -2.37 2.23
CA ASN A 106 -2.91 -2.12 1.97
C ASN A 106 -2.45 -2.75 0.65
N SER A 107 -2.05 -1.93 -0.32
CA SER A 107 -1.48 -2.39 -1.59
C SER A 107 0.05 -2.39 -1.53
N ILE A 108 0.64 -3.52 -1.91
CA ILE A 108 2.09 -3.76 -1.81
C ILE A 108 2.64 -4.28 -3.14
N GLU A 109 3.91 -4.02 -3.40
CA GLU A 109 4.62 -4.65 -4.51
C GLU A 109 4.88 -6.13 -4.21
N ASN A 110 4.52 -7.02 -5.16
CA ASN A 110 4.66 -8.47 -4.95
C ASN A 110 4.90 -9.28 -6.24
N ALA A 111 4.86 -8.68 -7.43
CA ALA A 111 4.99 -9.46 -8.67
C ALA A 111 6.35 -10.19 -8.78
N ARG A 112 7.40 -9.66 -8.13
CA ARG A 112 8.78 -10.19 -8.20
C ARG A 112 9.30 -10.89 -6.95
N SER A 113 8.52 -10.96 -5.86
CA SER A 113 9.01 -11.38 -4.52
C SER A 113 8.60 -12.80 -4.09
N ASP A 114 8.10 -13.63 -5.00
CA ASP A 114 7.66 -15.01 -4.71
C ASP A 114 6.73 -15.14 -3.48
N ASP A 115 5.89 -14.12 -3.24
CA ASP A 115 4.94 -14.03 -2.13
C ASP A 115 5.57 -13.98 -0.72
N GLU A 116 6.87 -13.64 -0.61
CA GLU A 116 7.57 -13.48 0.66
C GLU A 116 6.90 -12.44 1.57
N THR A 117 6.48 -11.32 0.98
CA THR A 117 5.77 -10.27 1.71
C THR A 117 4.45 -10.77 2.28
N ILE A 118 3.68 -11.52 1.49
CA ILE A 118 2.38 -12.08 1.92
C ILE A 118 2.59 -13.04 3.10
N ARG A 119 3.65 -13.86 3.06
CA ARG A 119 4.03 -14.74 4.18
C ARG A 119 4.35 -13.95 5.44
N SER A 120 4.99 -12.79 5.32
CA SER A 120 5.28 -11.90 6.45
C SER A 120 3.99 -11.33 7.07
N PHE A 121 3.02 -10.91 6.26
CA PHE A 121 1.70 -10.48 6.74
C PHE A 121 0.93 -11.60 7.44
N LYS A 122 0.96 -12.81 6.88
CA LYS A 122 0.36 -13.99 7.50
C LYS A 122 0.98 -14.32 8.86
N ALA A 123 2.31 -14.20 8.99
CA ALA A 123 3.03 -14.52 10.22
C ALA A 123 2.65 -13.61 11.39
N ILE A 124 2.31 -12.35 11.13
CA ILE A 124 1.82 -11.41 12.17
C ILE A 124 0.30 -11.48 12.38
N GLY A 125 -0.40 -12.33 11.63
CA GLY A 125 -1.86 -12.46 11.71
C GLY A 125 -2.61 -11.23 11.20
N TYR A 126 -2.10 -10.56 10.16
CA TYR A 126 -2.72 -9.39 9.55
C TYR A 126 -4.12 -9.73 9.02
N LYS A 127 -5.13 -8.96 9.42
CA LYS A 127 -6.55 -9.28 9.16
C LYS A 127 -7.24 -8.37 8.14
N ARG A 128 -6.59 -7.27 7.76
CA ARG A 128 -7.18 -6.28 6.85
C ARG A 128 -6.90 -6.65 5.40
N ASP A 129 -7.59 -6.00 4.49
CA ASP A 129 -7.50 -6.33 3.08
C ASP A 129 -6.09 -6.02 2.55
N LEU A 130 -5.57 -6.94 1.76
CA LEU A 130 -4.25 -6.85 1.17
C LEU A 130 -4.37 -6.90 -0.34
N GLY A 131 -3.68 -5.99 -1.00
CA GLY A 131 -3.55 -5.91 -2.45
C GLY A 131 -2.13 -6.21 -2.92
N PRO A 132 -1.69 -7.49 -2.95
CA PRO A 132 -0.39 -7.83 -3.51
C PRO A 132 -0.41 -7.63 -5.01
N GLY A 133 0.58 -6.90 -5.53
CA GLY A 133 0.70 -6.64 -6.96
C GLY A 133 0.75 -7.91 -7.79
N THR A 134 -0.12 -7.96 -8.80
CA THR A 134 -0.31 -9.12 -9.69
C THR A 134 0.62 -9.12 -10.88
N TYR A 135 1.12 -7.97 -11.29
CA TYR A 135 2.08 -7.85 -12.38
C TYR A 135 3.03 -6.69 -12.17
N ASP A 136 4.22 -6.87 -12.71
CA ASP A 136 5.33 -5.94 -12.63
C ASP A 136 5.11 -4.75 -13.57
N ILE A 137 4.78 -3.61 -12.98
CA ILE A 137 4.57 -2.39 -13.74
C ILE A 137 5.86 -1.80 -14.26
N HIS A 138 7.06 -2.28 -13.91
CA HIS A 138 8.35 -1.78 -14.41
C HIS A 138 8.79 -2.45 -15.71
N SER A 139 8.04 -3.46 -16.18
CA SER A 139 8.23 -4.13 -17.46
C SER A 139 7.23 -3.61 -18.50
N PRO A 140 7.62 -3.41 -19.77
CA PRO A 140 6.66 -3.15 -20.85
C PRO A 140 5.94 -4.42 -21.34
N VAL A 141 6.33 -5.60 -20.83
CA VAL A 141 5.73 -6.88 -21.21
C VAL A 141 4.31 -6.93 -20.68
N VAL A 142 3.37 -7.27 -21.56
CA VAL A 142 1.99 -7.57 -21.17
C VAL A 142 1.95 -8.98 -20.59
N PRO A 143 1.66 -9.16 -19.28
CA PRO A 143 1.58 -10.48 -18.69
C PRO A 143 0.41 -11.28 -19.31
N PRO A 144 0.62 -12.54 -19.72
CA PRO A 144 -0.47 -13.41 -20.12
C PRO A 144 -1.49 -13.60 -19.00
N LYS A 145 -2.77 -13.82 -19.36
CA LYS A 145 -3.84 -14.05 -18.39
C LYS A 145 -3.50 -15.21 -17.44
N GLU A 146 -2.95 -16.29 -17.98
CA GLU A 146 -2.61 -17.51 -17.25
C GLU A 146 -1.56 -17.27 -16.16
N GLU A 147 -0.62 -16.35 -16.40
CA GLU A 147 0.39 -15.95 -15.41
C GLU A 147 -0.28 -15.25 -14.21
N ILE A 148 -1.22 -14.34 -14.49
CA ILE A 148 -1.99 -13.64 -13.45
C ILE A 148 -2.89 -14.62 -12.68
N VAL A 149 -3.53 -15.57 -13.37
CA VAL A 149 -4.34 -16.62 -12.71
C VAL A 149 -3.49 -17.43 -11.72
N ASN A 150 -2.29 -17.83 -12.12
CA ASN A 150 -1.38 -18.58 -11.23
C ASN A 150 -0.96 -17.75 -10.02
N LYS A 151 -0.70 -16.45 -10.22
CA LYS A 151 -0.36 -15.52 -9.15
C LYS A 151 -1.53 -15.29 -8.19
N LEU A 152 -2.76 -15.16 -8.68
CA LEU A 152 -3.95 -15.06 -7.83
C LEU A 152 -4.17 -16.35 -7.02
N LYS A 153 -3.97 -17.52 -7.62
CA LYS A 153 -4.04 -18.81 -6.89
C LYS A 153 -2.97 -18.90 -5.81
N SER A 154 -1.77 -18.36 -6.03
CA SER A 154 -0.73 -18.35 -5.00
C SER A 154 -1.11 -17.45 -3.82
N PHE A 155 -1.77 -16.32 -4.08
CA PHE A 155 -2.30 -15.45 -3.02
C PHE A 155 -3.36 -16.18 -2.17
N LEU A 156 -4.30 -16.87 -2.82
CA LEU A 156 -5.39 -17.60 -2.17
C LEU A 156 -4.93 -18.82 -1.35
N ASN A 157 -3.73 -19.35 -1.61
CA ASN A 157 -3.11 -20.35 -0.76
C ASN A 157 -2.60 -19.77 0.58
N LEU A 158 -2.38 -18.45 0.62
CA LEU A 158 -1.82 -17.76 1.77
C LEU A 158 -2.87 -16.98 2.56
N LEU A 159 -3.81 -16.35 1.86
CA LEU A 159 -4.84 -15.46 2.41
C LEU A 159 -6.26 -15.95 2.07
N PRO A 160 -7.27 -15.66 2.92
CA PRO A 160 -8.68 -15.83 2.57
C PRO A 160 -9.06 -15.00 1.34
N ALA A 161 -10.02 -15.48 0.56
CA ALA A 161 -10.44 -14.82 -0.68
C ALA A 161 -11.02 -13.42 -0.44
N GLU A 162 -11.76 -13.25 0.66
CA GLU A 162 -12.36 -11.99 1.08
C GLU A 162 -11.32 -10.91 1.43
N GLN A 163 -10.10 -11.30 1.77
CA GLN A 163 -9.01 -10.38 2.13
C GLN A 163 -8.22 -9.89 0.90
N VAL A 164 -8.35 -10.55 -0.27
CA VAL A 164 -7.50 -10.30 -1.43
C VAL A 164 -8.11 -9.23 -2.34
N VAL A 165 -7.39 -8.13 -2.50
CA VAL A 165 -7.66 -7.07 -3.49
C VAL A 165 -6.73 -7.26 -4.68
N VAL A 166 -7.25 -7.07 -5.89
CA VAL A 166 -6.48 -7.28 -7.12
C VAL A 166 -6.06 -5.94 -7.73
N ASN A 167 -4.74 -5.71 -7.80
CA ASN A 167 -4.14 -4.51 -8.36
C ASN A 167 -2.79 -4.80 -9.07
N PRO A 168 -2.28 -3.87 -9.89
CA PRO A 168 -0.89 -3.88 -10.34
C PRO A 168 0.11 -3.67 -9.18
N ASP A 169 1.41 -3.86 -9.42
CA ASP A 169 2.46 -3.56 -8.42
C ASP A 169 2.46 -2.10 -7.94
N CYS A 170 2.27 -1.13 -8.85
CA CYS A 170 2.32 0.30 -8.52
C CYS A 170 1.56 1.12 -9.61
N GLY A 171 1.73 2.44 -9.60
CA GLY A 171 1.16 3.36 -10.57
C GLY A 171 1.69 3.16 -12.00
N LEU A 172 0.82 3.42 -12.98
CA LEU A 172 1.08 3.13 -14.41
C LEU A 172 1.68 4.31 -15.18
N LYS A 173 2.13 5.38 -14.49
CA LYS A 173 2.61 6.63 -15.09
C LYS A 173 3.76 6.43 -16.09
N THR A 174 4.59 5.41 -15.90
CA THR A 174 5.77 5.14 -16.74
C THR A 174 5.46 4.23 -17.94
N ARG A 175 4.24 3.70 -18.03
CA ARG A 175 3.81 2.76 -19.08
C ARG A 175 3.09 3.47 -20.22
N LYS A 176 3.00 2.80 -21.38
CA LYS A 176 2.26 3.28 -22.54
C LYS A 176 0.83 2.76 -22.53
N TRP A 177 -0.07 3.47 -23.20
CA TRP A 177 -1.48 3.08 -23.27
C TRP A 177 -1.75 1.68 -23.84
N PRO A 178 -1.10 1.24 -24.95
CA PRO A 178 -1.40 -0.09 -25.51
C PRO A 178 -1.06 -1.23 -24.56
N GLU A 179 0.13 -1.21 -23.94
CA GLU A 179 0.57 -2.22 -22.97
C GLU A 179 -0.28 -2.17 -21.69
N THR A 180 -0.61 -0.97 -21.21
CA THR A 180 -1.42 -0.78 -19.99
C THR A 180 -2.82 -1.36 -20.15
N ILE A 181 -3.52 -1.03 -21.24
CA ILE A 181 -4.88 -1.49 -21.49
C ILE A 181 -4.91 -3.01 -21.64
N ALA A 182 -3.92 -3.58 -22.34
CA ALA A 182 -3.83 -5.02 -22.53
C ALA A 182 -3.57 -5.75 -21.20
N ALA A 183 -2.63 -5.28 -20.38
CA ALA A 183 -2.32 -5.87 -19.07
C ALA A 183 -3.52 -5.81 -18.13
N LEU A 184 -4.21 -4.66 -18.05
CA LEU A 184 -5.38 -4.50 -17.19
C LEU A 184 -6.56 -5.37 -17.62
N ARG A 185 -6.78 -5.56 -18.94
CA ARG A 185 -7.79 -6.51 -19.43
C ARG A 185 -7.48 -7.94 -18.99
N ASN A 186 -6.24 -8.39 -19.18
CA ASN A 186 -5.82 -9.72 -18.74
C ASN A 186 -5.98 -9.89 -17.22
N MET A 187 -5.68 -8.85 -16.43
CA MET A 187 -5.85 -8.85 -14.98
C MET A 187 -7.31 -9.01 -14.55
N VAL A 188 -8.23 -8.28 -15.20
CA VAL A 188 -9.66 -8.40 -14.94
C VAL A 188 -10.19 -9.77 -15.37
N ASP A 189 -9.81 -10.25 -16.55
CA ASP A 189 -10.24 -11.56 -17.07
C ASP A 189 -9.75 -12.71 -16.16
N ALA A 190 -8.50 -12.65 -15.71
CA ALA A 190 -7.93 -13.61 -14.75
C ALA A 190 -8.69 -13.57 -13.41
N THR A 191 -9.04 -12.38 -12.92
CA THR A 191 -9.80 -12.21 -11.68
C THR A 191 -11.20 -12.82 -11.80
N LEU A 192 -11.89 -12.60 -12.92
CA LEU A 192 -13.21 -13.17 -13.18
C LEU A 192 -13.16 -14.70 -13.25
N GLU A 193 -12.14 -15.27 -13.89
CA GLU A 193 -11.94 -16.71 -13.96
C GLU A 193 -11.73 -17.33 -12.57
N VAL A 194 -10.84 -16.75 -11.76
CA VAL A 194 -10.58 -17.24 -10.40
C VAL A 194 -11.82 -17.11 -9.52
N ARG A 195 -12.56 -16.00 -9.61
CA ARG A 195 -13.82 -15.80 -8.86
C ARG A 195 -14.89 -16.84 -9.19
N ALA A 196 -14.95 -17.33 -10.43
CA ALA A 196 -15.91 -18.37 -10.81
C ALA A 196 -15.61 -19.74 -10.17
N SER A 197 -14.43 -19.92 -9.57
CA SER A 197 -13.98 -21.16 -8.92
C SER A 197 -13.99 -21.13 -7.38
N LEU A 198 -14.41 -20.00 -6.79
CA LEU A 198 -14.54 -19.80 -5.34
C LEU A 198 -15.98 -20.06 -4.88
#